data_AF-A0A3S3PGQ4-F1
#
_entry.id   AF-A0A3S3PGQ4-F1
#
_cell.length_a   1.000
_cell.length_b   1.000
_cell.length_c   1.000
_cell.angle_alpha   90.00
_cell.angle_beta   90.00
_cell.angle_gamma   90.00
#
_symmetry.space_group_name_H-M   'P 1'
#
loop_
_entity.id
_entity.type
_entity.pdbx_description
1 polymer ?
#
loop_
_entity_poly.entity_id
_entity_poly.type
_entity_poly.pdbx_seq_one_letter_code
_entity_poly.pdbx_strand_id
1 'polypeptide(L)'
;TAFFISIVIVQWADLIICKTRRNSILHQGMRNHVLNIGLIFETALAAFLSYTPGMDVVLKLYPIKFSWWFPAMPFSLLIFLYDEARRYILRRNPGGWVELETYY
;
A
#
# COMPACT_ATOMS: atom_id res chain seq x y z
N THR A 1 -7.01 14.67 -8.70
CA THR A 1 -5.68 14.43 -8.09
C THR A 1 -5.74 13.81 -6.72
N ALA A 2 -6.51 14.32 -5.75
CA ALA A 2 -6.54 13.75 -4.40
C ALA A 2 -6.92 12.26 -4.37
N PHE A 3 -7.95 11.84 -5.12
CA PHE A 3 -8.33 10.42 -5.23
C PHE A 3 -7.23 9.54 -5.84
N PHE A 4 -6.53 10.03 -6.87
CA PHE A 4 -5.40 9.32 -7.49
C PHE A 4 -4.26 9.11 -6.48
N ILE A 5 -3.92 10.12 -5.69
CA ILE A 5 -2.87 10.01 -4.67
C ILE A 5 -3.29 9.12 -3.51
N SER A 6 -4.58 9.13 -3.14
CA SER A 6 -5.12 8.15 -2.19
C SER A 6 -4.95 6.71 -2.70
N ILE A 7 -5.18 6.45 -3.99
CA ILE A 7 -4.96 5.12 -4.58
C ILE A 7 -3.49 4.71 -4.45
N VAL A 8 -2.55 5.58 -4.79
CA VAL A 8 -1.10 5.31 -4.69
C VAL A 8 -0.71 4.99 -3.23
N ILE A 9 -1.22 5.74 -2.25
CA ILE A 9 -0.92 5.50 -0.82
C ILE A 9 -1.49 4.16 -0.32
N VAL A 10 -2.67 3.78 -0.82
CA VAL A 10 -3.26 2.46 -0.52
C VAL A 10 -2.46 1.34 -1.20
N GLN A 11 -1.99 1.54 -2.43
CA GLN A 11 -1.13 0.58 -3.13
C GLN A 11 0.17 0.30 -2.37
N TRP A 12 0.71 1.26 -1.63
CA TRP A 12 1.88 0.99 -0.78
C TRP A 12 1.61 -0.08 0.26
N ALA A 13 0.48 0.00 0.97
CA ALA A 13 0.08 -1.03 1.93
C ALA A 13 -0.23 -2.35 1.23
N ASP A 14 -0.93 -2.31 0.10
CA ASP A 14 -1.33 -3.50 -0.64
C ASP A 14 -0.11 -4.29 -1.19
N LEU A 15 0.90 -3.60 -1.73
CA LEU A 15 2.16 -4.19 -2.17
C LEU A 15 2.93 -4.84 -1.02
N ILE A 16 2.98 -4.18 0.13
CA ILE A 16 3.63 -4.69 1.34
C ILE A 16 2.90 -5.96 1.84
N ILE A 17 1.57 -5.96 1.79
CA ILE A 17 0.73 -7.09 2.20
C ILE A 17 0.91 -8.26 1.22
N CYS A 18 0.75 -8.05 -0.08
CA CYS A 18 0.86 -9.12 -1.09
C CYS A 18 2.22 -9.85 -1.07
N LYS A 19 3.28 -9.24 -0.51
CA LYS A 19 4.61 -9.84 -0.40
C LYS A 19 4.67 -11.10 0.45
N THR A 20 3.82 -11.23 1.45
CA THR A 20 3.88 -12.36 2.42
C THR A 20 2.47 -12.86 2.66
N ARG A 21 2.22 -14.17 2.58
CA ARG A 21 0.86 -14.71 2.79
C ARG A 21 0.60 -15.20 4.21
N ARG A 22 1.65 -15.64 4.90
CA ARG A 22 1.56 -16.29 6.23
C ARG A 22 2.51 -15.72 7.27
N ASN A 23 3.71 -15.35 6.85
CA ASN A 23 4.72 -14.78 7.76
C ASN A 23 4.46 -13.30 8.05
N SER A 24 4.84 -12.88 9.27
CA SER A 24 4.90 -11.45 9.62
C SER A 24 5.87 -10.74 8.72
N ILE A 25 5.51 -9.53 8.31
CA ILE A 25 6.40 -8.62 7.59
C ILE A 25 7.62 -8.26 8.45
N LEU A 26 7.44 -8.16 9.78
CA LEU A 26 8.52 -7.84 10.72
C LEU A 26 9.55 -8.97 10.83
N HIS A 27 9.11 -10.23 10.69
CA HIS A 27 10.01 -11.39 10.78
C HIS A 27 10.68 -11.72 9.45
N GLN A 28 9.97 -11.51 8.33
CA GLN A 28 10.50 -11.75 6.98
C GLN A 28 11.50 -10.65 6.56
N GLY A 29 11.26 -9.40 6.97
CA GLY A 29 12.02 -8.23 6.57
C GLY A 29 11.82 -7.81 5.10
N MET A 30 12.35 -6.64 4.74
CA MET A 30 12.24 -6.04 3.39
C MET A 30 13.42 -6.35 2.47
N ARG A 31 13.83 -7.63 2.34
CA ARG A 31 15.02 -8.01 1.54
C ARG A 31 14.80 -8.04 0.03
N ASN A 32 13.55 -7.94 -0.45
CA ASN A 32 13.25 -7.89 -1.88
C ASN A 32 13.53 -6.49 -2.45
N HIS A 33 14.70 -6.31 -3.06
CA HIS A 33 15.14 -5.05 -3.66
C HIS A 33 14.24 -4.61 -4.84
N VAL A 34 13.72 -5.54 -5.64
CA VAL A 34 12.85 -5.21 -6.78
C VAL A 34 11.55 -4.55 -6.30
N LEU A 35 10.96 -5.08 -5.22
CA LEU A 35 9.74 -4.51 -4.64
C LEU A 35 9.97 -3.12 -4.05
N ASN A 36 11.11 -2.90 -3.38
CA ASN A 36 11.47 -1.59 -2.84
C ASN A 36 11.69 -0.55 -3.96
N ILE A 37 12.33 -0.95 -5.07
CA ILE A 37 12.49 -0.10 -6.25
C ILE A 37 11.13 0.21 -6.89
N GLY A 38 10.24 -0.79 -6.97
CA GLY A 38 8.88 -0.61 -7.49
C GLY A 38 8.10 0.45 -6.70
N LEU A 39 8.13 0.39 -5.37
CA LEU A 39 7.55 1.41 -4.50
C LEU A 39 8.10 2.81 -4.78
N ILE A 40 9.43 2.94 -4.86
CA ILE A 40 10.07 4.23 -5.17
C ILE A 40 9.64 4.74 -6.54
N PHE A 41 9.64 3.88 -7.56
CA PHE A 41 9.22 4.23 -8.90
C PHE A 41 7.75 4.70 -8.95
N GLU A 42 6.86 4.01 -8.25
CA GLU A 42 5.45 4.39 -8.15
C GLU A 42 5.28 5.78 -7.51
N THR A 43 5.99 6.04 -6.41
CA THR A 43 5.98 7.36 -5.76
C THR A 43 6.53 8.46 -6.66
N ALA A 44 7.61 8.17 -7.40
CA ALA A 44 8.23 9.11 -8.33
C ALA A 44 7.30 9.41 -9.51
N LEU A 45 6.62 8.40 -10.04
CA LEU A 45 5.64 8.56 -11.12
C LEU A 45 4.42 9.35 -10.65
N ALA A 46 3.92 9.09 -9.45
CA ALA A 46 2.82 9.86 -8.86
C ALA A 46 3.20 11.34 -8.63
N ALA A 47 4.42 11.60 -8.13
CA ALA A 47 4.95 12.95 -7.99
C ALA A 47 5.13 13.63 -9.35
N PHE A 48 5.69 12.94 -10.34
CA PHE A 48 5.87 13.45 -11.69
C PHE A 48 4.52 13.83 -12.32
N LEU A 49 3.51 12.97 -12.23
CA LEU A 49 2.16 13.26 -12.74
C LEU A 49 1.46 14.39 -11.99
N SER A 50 1.74 14.57 -10.69
CA SER A 50 1.09 15.61 -9.88
C SER A 50 1.75 16.99 -10.00
N TYR A 51 3.04 17.07 -10.35
CA TYR A 51 3.80 18.32 -10.34
C TYR A 51 4.28 18.77 -11.73
N THR A 52 4.17 17.95 -12.77
CA THR A 52 4.55 18.35 -14.13
C THR A 52 3.46 19.23 -14.76
N PRO A 53 3.78 20.46 -15.21
CA PRO A 53 2.82 21.34 -15.87
C PRO A 53 2.36 20.75 -17.22
N GLY A 54 1.06 20.79 -17.52
CA GLY A 54 0.45 20.20 -18.72
C GLY A 54 -0.39 18.93 -18.46
N MET A 55 -0.26 18.33 -17.28
CA MET A 55 -1.08 17.18 -16.86
C MET A 55 -2.51 17.56 -16.42
N ASP A 56 -2.76 18.85 -16.20
CA ASP A 56 -4.07 19.44 -16.03
C ASP A 56 -4.91 19.40 -17.33
N VAL A 57 -4.26 19.50 -18.49
CA VAL A 57 -4.93 19.43 -19.81
C VAL A 57 -5.16 17.98 -20.25
N VAL A 58 -4.18 17.10 -20.03
CA VAL A 58 -4.25 15.69 -20.47
C VAL A 58 -5.09 14.82 -19.52
N LEU A 59 -4.91 14.99 -18.21
CA LEU A 59 -5.49 14.12 -17.17
C LEU A 59 -6.37 14.87 -16.15
N LYS A 60 -6.56 16.20 -16.30
CA LYS A 60 -7.28 17.05 -15.31
C LYS A 60 -6.72 16.91 -13.90
N LEU A 61 -5.40 16.74 -13.79
CA LEU A 61 -4.70 16.62 -12.53
C LEU A 61 -4.25 18.01 -12.06
N TYR A 62 -4.91 18.55 -11.03
CA TYR A 62 -4.52 19.83 -10.41
C TYR A 62 -3.47 19.61 -9.32
N PRO A 63 -2.47 20.50 -9.20
CA PRO A 63 -1.44 20.39 -8.18
C PRO A 63 -2.08 20.40 -6.78
N ILE A 64 -1.87 19.33 -6.03
CA ILE A 64 -2.41 19.22 -4.67
C ILE A 64 -1.38 19.67 -3.64
N LYS A 65 -1.87 20.36 -2.60
CA LYS A 65 -1.08 20.68 -1.42
C LYS A 65 -0.73 19.38 -0.67
N PHE A 66 0.45 19.34 -0.06
CA PHE A 66 0.92 18.19 0.73
C PHE A 66 -0.08 17.74 1.81
N SER A 67 -0.89 18.66 2.36
CA SER A 67 -1.96 18.34 3.31
C SER A 67 -2.95 17.27 2.83
N TRP A 68 -3.15 17.12 1.52
CA TRP A 68 -4.06 16.13 0.94
C TRP A 68 -3.49 14.71 0.89
N TRP A 69 -2.24 14.51 1.28
CA TRP A 69 -1.64 13.17 1.42
C TRP A 69 -2.03 12.52 2.76
N PHE A 70 -2.29 13.33 3.80
CA PHE A 70 -2.62 12.83 5.14
C PHE A 70 -3.92 12.02 5.25
N PRO A 71 -5.03 12.35 4.54
CA PRO A 71 -6.27 11.61 4.67
C PRO A 71 -6.16 10.12 4.29
N ALA A 72 -5.26 9.76 3.38
CA ALA A 72 -5.09 8.37 2.92
C ALA A 72 -4.15 7.54 3.81
N MET A 73 -3.23 8.19 4.53
CA MET A 73 -2.30 7.55 5.47
C MET A 73 -3.00 6.68 6.54
N PRO A 74 -4.06 7.13 7.25
CA PRO A 74 -4.72 6.30 8.25
C PRO A 74 -5.41 5.07 7.64
N PHE A 75 -5.91 5.16 6.40
CA PHE A 75 -6.49 4.00 5.71
C PHE A 75 -5.42 2.96 5.34
N SER A 76 -4.28 3.42 4.81
CA SER A 76 -3.13 2.57 4.51
C SER A 76 -2.61 1.84 5.77
N LEU A 77 -2.53 2.57 6.91
CA LEU A 77 -2.16 1.98 8.19
C LEU A 77 -3.19 0.96 8.71
N LEU A 78 -4.49 1.22 8.53
CA LEU A 78 -5.56 0.31 8.95
C LEU A 78 -5.50 -1.00 8.17
N ILE A 79 -5.31 -0.94 6.84
CA ILE A 79 -5.15 -2.13 6.00
C ILE A 79 -3.93 -2.95 6.45
N PHE A 80 -2.81 -2.28 6.72
CA PHE A 80 -1.61 -2.93 7.24
C PHE A 80 -1.84 -3.63 8.60
N LEU A 81 -2.47 -2.94 9.55
CA LEU A 81 -2.77 -3.51 10.88
C LEU A 81 -3.75 -4.69 10.80
N TYR A 82 -4.80 -4.55 9.99
CA TYR A 82 -5.78 -5.61 9.79
C TYR A 82 -5.13 -6.88 9.26
N ASP A 83 -4.26 -6.75 8.26
CA ASP A 83 -3.64 -7.89 7.63
C ASP A 83 -2.57 -8.55 8.54
N GLU A 84 -1.78 -7.76 9.27
CA GLU A 84 -0.84 -8.31 10.25
C GLU A 84 -1.58 -9.03 11.40
N ALA A 85 -2.72 -8.49 11.85
CA ALA A 85 -3.59 -9.15 12.83
C ALA A 85 -4.16 -10.47 12.30
N ARG A 86 -4.65 -10.48 11.04
CA ARG A 86 -5.12 -11.71 10.36
C ARG A 86 -4.02 -12.78 10.33
N ARG A 87 -2.81 -12.42 9.90
CA ARG A 87 -1.67 -13.35 9.86
C ARG A 87 -1.20 -13.79 11.24
N TYR A 88 -1.33 -12.94 12.25
CA TYR A 88 -1.02 -13.30 13.63
C TYR A 88 -1.98 -14.38 14.15
N ILE A 89 -3.29 -14.22 13.91
CA ILE A 89 -4.30 -15.22 14.26
C ILE A 89 -4.05 -16.53 13.51
N LEU A 90 -3.72 -16.46 12.21
CA LEU A 90 -3.45 -17.63 11.37
C LEU A 90 -2.19 -18.42 11.79
N ARG A 91 -1.21 -17.74 12.40
CA ARG A 91 -0.03 -18.39 13.01
C ARG A 91 -0.32 -19.00 14.37
N ARG A 92 -1.26 -18.41 15.13
CA ARG A 92 -1.60 -18.87 16.49
C ARG A 92 -2.56 -20.06 16.49
N ASN A 93 -3.47 -20.15 15.51
CA ASN A 93 -4.44 -21.24 15.36
C ASN A 93 -4.35 -21.91 13.96
N PRO A 94 -3.36 -22.78 13.71
CA PRO A 94 -3.30 -23.57 12.48
C PRO A 94 -4.51 -24.52 12.41
N GLY A 95 -5.29 -24.46 11.33
CA GLY A 95 -6.50 -25.26 11.09
C GLY A 95 -7.83 -24.61 11.49
N GLY A 96 -7.85 -23.32 11.85
CA GLY A 96 -9.08 -22.59 12.17
C GLY A 96 -9.88 -22.11 10.96
N TRP A 97 -11.12 -21.67 11.17
CA TRP A 97 -12.03 -21.13 10.13
C TRP A 97 -11.39 -20.02 9.27
N VAL A 98 -10.55 -19.18 9.87
CA VAL A 98 -9.81 -18.10 9.18
C VAL A 98 -8.82 -18.66 8.14
N GLU A 99 -8.18 -19.81 8.39
CA GLU A 99 -7.29 -20.46 7.40
C GLU A 99 -8.07 -21.16 6.30
N LEU A 100 -9.30 -21.64 6.56
CA LEU A 100 -10.14 -22.26 5.53
C LEU A 100 -10.81 -21.24 4.61
N GLU A 101 -11.19 -20.06 5.12
CA GLU A 101 -11.91 -19.03 4.36
C GLU A 101 -11.02 -17.94 3.76
N THR A 102 -9.91 -17.56 4.41
CA THR A 102 -9.12 -16.38 4.01
C THR A 102 -7.72 -16.69 3.51
N TYR A 103 -7.36 -17.97 3.38
CA TYR A 103 -6.06 -18.40 2.86
C TYR A 103 -6.11 -18.54 1.33
N TYR A 104 -6.01 -17.42 0.64
CA TYR A 104 -5.85 -17.37 -0.83
C TYR A 104 -4.53 -16.82 -1.28
#